data_AF-A0AA87FEH4-F1
#
_entry.id   AF-A0AA87FEH4-F1
#
_cell.length_a   1.000
_cell.length_b   1.000
_cell.length_c   1.000
_cell.angle_alpha   90.00
_cell.angle_beta   90.00
_cell.angle_gamma   90.00
#
_symmetry.space_group_name_H-M   'P 1'
#
loop_
_entity.id
_entity.type
_entity.pdbx_description
1 polymer ?
#
loop_
_entity_poly.entity_id
_entity_poly.type
_entity_poly.pdbx_seq_one_letter_code
_entity_poly.pdbx_strand_id
1 'polypeptide(L)'
;MTTDRQPKEMLTVKELAEFFGISRQAMRKHVDNLEPTFLAKNSLGYKTVLWSGVLHLADKLGRPELLEAFEIPDTASSDSIETKLLAQLQQKDVQIDQLQSLLAQQQKLLDQQQQLTLQANKQILLLTSQERFSDDLNKESNNNTKKIKTPQSGYESPSEHKGNFAPENEVVRPKQERQKKWWHFFREP
;
A
#
# COMPACT_ATOMS: atom_id res chain seq x y z
N MET A 1 51.94 19.60 29.66
CA MET A 1 50.81 18.75 30.06
C MET A 1 49.53 19.37 29.52
N THR A 2 49.27 19.17 28.23
CA THR A 2 48.06 19.62 27.55
C THR A 2 47.07 18.47 27.60
N THR A 3 46.09 18.55 28.49
CA THR A 3 44.99 17.59 28.47
C THR A 3 44.12 17.89 27.27
N ASP A 4 44.19 17.02 26.27
CA ASP A 4 43.21 16.89 25.20
C ASP A 4 41.83 16.79 25.83
N ARG A 5 41.12 17.93 25.86
CA ARG A 5 39.68 17.95 26.09
C ARG A 5 39.08 17.17 24.93
N GLN A 6 38.49 16.02 25.27
CA GLN A 6 37.43 15.35 24.52
C GLN A 6 36.63 16.39 23.71
N PRO A 7 36.25 16.13 22.45
CA PRO A 7 35.39 17.03 21.71
C PRO A 7 34.07 17.08 22.48
N LYS A 8 33.92 18.09 23.34
CA LYS A 8 32.66 18.40 23.98
C LYS A 8 31.74 18.66 22.80
N GLU A 9 30.82 17.74 22.51
CA GLU A 9 30.00 17.80 21.31
C GLU A 9 29.31 19.17 21.30
N MET A 10 29.76 20.00 20.36
CA MET A 10 29.46 21.41 20.27
C MET A 10 28.68 21.59 18.99
N LEU A 11 27.36 21.65 19.11
CA LEU A 11 26.49 21.80 17.95
C LEU A 11 26.32 23.28 17.61
N THR A 12 26.46 23.58 16.33
CA THR A 12 26.16 24.91 15.78
C THR A 12 24.65 25.13 15.70
N VAL A 13 24.23 26.39 15.61
CA VAL A 13 22.81 26.75 15.41
C VAL A 13 22.23 26.08 14.14
N LYS A 14 23.06 25.85 13.12
CA LYS A 14 22.64 25.16 11.90
C LYS A 14 22.30 23.70 12.16
N GLU A 15 23.21 22.97 12.81
CA GLU A 15 23.03 21.55 13.12
C GLU A 15 21.85 21.35 14.08
N LEU A 16 21.69 22.23 15.07
CA LEU A 16 20.54 22.21 15.98
C LEU A 16 19.23 22.46 15.24
N ALA A 17 19.19 23.42 14.33
CA ALA A 17 17.98 23.71 13.55
C ALA A 17 17.55 22.50 12.71
N GLU A 18 18.53 21.83 12.09
CA GLU A 18 18.31 20.61 11.32
C GLU A 18 17.87 19.45 12.23
N PHE A 19 18.50 19.26 13.39
CA PHE A 19 18.17 18.23 14.38
C PHE A 19 16.76 18.37 14.96
N PHE A 20 16.37 19.58 15.36
CA PHE A 20 15.04 19.84 15.94
C PHE A 20 13.95 20.10 14.89
N GLY A 21 14.30 20.11 13.61
CA GLY A 21 13.36 20.35 12.51
C GLY A 21 12.72 21.75 12.54
N ILE A 22 13.43 22.75 13.05
CA ILE A 22 12.96 24.15 13.11
C ILE A 22 13.85 25.07 12.27
N SER A 23 13.35 26.27 11.93
CA SER A 23 14.16 27.21 11.15
C SER A 23 15.40 27.68 11.92
N ARG A 24 16.49 27.98 11.22
CA ARG A 24 17.74 28.51 11.83
C ARG A 24 17.49 29.79 12.62
N GLN A 25 16.57 30.65 12.17
CA GLN A 25 16.21 31.88 12.86
C GLN A 25 15.43 31.59 14.16
N ALA A 26 14.51 30.62 14.15
CA ALA A 26 13.81 30.19 15.36
C ALA A 26 14.81 29.58 16.37
N MET A 27 15.67 28.66 15.91
CA MET A 27 16.71 28.08 16.75
C MET A 27 17.63 29.16 17.33
N ARG A 28 18.00 30.17 16.53
CA ARG A 28 18.83 31.28 17.00
C ARG A 28 18.17 32.03 18.16
N LYS A 29 16.87 32.28 18.11
CA LYS A 29 16.13 32.91 19.23
C LYS A 29 16.20 32.06 20.51
N HIS A 30 16.04 30.74 20.39
CA HIS A 30 16.16 29.85 21.54
C HIS A 30 17.59 29.84 22.11
N VAL A 31 18.61 29.83 21.25
CA VAL A 31 20.04 29.86 21.62
C VAL A 31 20.50 31.20 22.19
N ASP A 32 19.87 32.31 21.82
CA ASP A 32 20.14 33.63 22.41
C ASP A 32 19.49 33.81 23.79
N ASN A 33 18.43 33.03 24.08
CA ASN A 33 17.79 32.95 25.41
C ASN A 33 18.42 31.88 26.33
N LEU A 34 19.48 31.20 25.90
CA LEU A 34 20.23 30.26 26.74
C LEU A 34 21.22 31.01 27.63
N GLU A 35 21.48 30.44 28.81
CA GLU A 35 22.53 30.97 29.68
C GLU A 35 23.91 30.87 29.01
N PRO A 36 24.80 31.88 29.21
CA PRO A 36 26.16 31.87 28.68
C PRO A 36 26.98 30.62 29.05
N THR A 37 26.66 29.98 30.18
CA THR A 37 27.30 28.75 30.66
C THR A 37 27.17 27.57 29.69
N PHE A 38 26.09 27.55 28.89
CA PHE A 38 25.81 26.52 27.89
C PHE A 38 26.38 26.85 26.50
N LEU A 39 26.98 28.02 26.36
CA LEU A 39 27.45 28.54 25.08
C LEU A 39 28.97 28.44 25.01
N ALA A 40 29.46 28.02 23.85
CA ALA A 40 30.88 27.96 23.54
C ALA A 40 31.15 28.62 22.19
N LYS A 41 32.44 28.76 21.86
CA LYS A 41 32.90 29.13 20.53
C LYS A 41 33.75 28.00 19.99
N ASN A 42 33.55 27.64 18.72
CA ASN A 42 34.43 26.69 18.04
C ASN A 42 35.78 27.36 17.68
N SER A 43 36.71 26.56 17.16
CA SER A 43 38.04 27.02 16.70
C SER A 43 37.97 28.13 15.64
N LEU A 44 36.86 28.22 14.91
CA LEU A 44 36.58 29.21 13.88
C LEU A 44 35.83 30.46 14.42
N GLY A 45 35.56 30.52 15.73
CA GLY A 45 34.91 31.65 16.40
C GLY A 45 33.37 31.67 16.34
N TYR A 46 32.74 30.67 15.73
CA TYR A 46 31.27 30.56 15.67
C TYR A 46 30.66 30.12 17.01
N LYS A 47 29.49 30.67 17.34
CA LYS A 47 28.70 30.32 18.53
C LYS A 47 28.18 28.88 18.41
N THR A 48 28.58 28.03 19.36
CA THR A 48 28.15 26.65 19.50
C THR A 48 27.46 26.44 20.84
N VAL A 49 26.62 25.42 20.93
CA VAL A 49 25.91 25.02 22.14
C VAL A 49 26.51 23.71 22.64
N LEU A 50 26.80 23.68 23.94
CA LEU A 50 27.27 22.48 24.64
C LEU A 50 26.14 21.47 24.75
N TRP A 51 26.45 20.17 24.80
CA TRP A 51 25.45 19.11 24.99
C TRP A 51 24.45 19.38 26.13
N SER A 52 24.90 19.87 27.28
CA SER A 52 24.00 20.25 28.39
C SER A 52 22.99 21.34 28.00
N GLY A 53 23.39 22.29 27.14
CA GLY A 53 22.48 23.28 26.56
C GLY A 53 21.52 22.68 25.54
N VAL A 54 21.92 21.64 24.81
CA VAL A 54 21.06 20.90 23.88
C VAL A 54 19.94 20.17 24.63
N LEU A 55 20.25 19.57 25.78
CA LEU A 55 19.25 18.97 26.68
C LEU A 55 18.21 20.00 27.14
N HIS A 56 18.67 21.17 27.61
CA HIS A 56 17.78 22.26 27.99
C HIS A 56 16.93 22.80 26.83
N LEU A 57 17.47 22.79 25.61
CA LEU A 57 16.71 23.17 24.41
C LEU A 57 15.63 22.15 24.09
N ALA A 58 15.92 20.86 24.17
CA ALA A 58 14.95 19.80 23.91
C ALA A 58 13.77 19.85 24.89
N ASP A 59 14.04 20.08 26.18
CA ASP A 59 13.02 20.26 27.20
C ASP A 59 12.14 21.49 26.90
N LYS A 60 12.76 22.65 26.62
CA LYS A 60 12.03 23.89 26.25
C LYS A 60 11.21 23.77 24.97
N LEU A 61 11.67 22.96 24.01
CA LEU A 61 10.98 22.72 22.74
C LEU A 61 9.94 21.60 22.83
N GLY A 62 9.81 20.94 23.99
CA GLY A 62 8.90 19.80 24.17
C GLY A 62 9.26 18.61 23.31
N ARG A 63 10.55 18.42 23.01
CA ARG A 63 11.07 17.29 22.20
C ARG A 63 12.21 16.55 22.92
N PRO A 64 12.04 16.11 24.19
CA PRO A 64 13.07 15.34 24.90
C PRO A 64 13.32 13.98 24.23
N GLU A 65 12.31 13.40 23.58
CA GLU A 65 12.36 12.11 22.86
C GLU A 65 13.45 12.04 21.78
N LEU A 66 13.81 13.17 21.16
CA LEU A 66 14.88 13.22 20.16
C LEU A 66 16.27 12.94 20.76
N LEU A 67 16.43 13.23 22.05
CA LEU A 67 17.68 13.02 22.79
C LEU A 67 17.72 11.67 23.50
N GLU A 68 16.57 11.06 23.78
CA GLU A 68 16.48 9.70 24.35
C GLU A 68 17.14 8.65 23.43
N ALA A 69 17.11 8.87 22.11
CA ALA A 69 17.84 8.04 21.14
C ALA A 69 19.38 8.19 21.23
N PHE A 70 19.87 9.28 21.85
CA PHE A 70 21.30 9.58 22.04
C PHE A 70 21.78 9.31 23.47
N GLU A 71 20.87 9.25 24.45
CA GLU A 71 21.16 8.70 25.76
C GLU A 71 21.42 7.20 25.61
N ILE A 72 22.69 6.84 25.41
CA ILE A 72 23.15 5.48 25.72
C ILE A 72 22.85 5.31 27.21
N PRO A 73 22.01 4.35 27.61
CA PRO A 73 21.79 4.10 29.02
C PRO A 73 23.09 3.56 29.60
N ASP A 74 23.89 4.46 30.18
CA ASP A 74 24.92 4.12 31.15
C ASP A 74 24.21 3.36 32.27
N THR A 75 24.30 2.02 32.25
CA THR A 75 24.04 1.03 33.33
C THR A 75 23.31 -0.26 32.90
N ALA A 76 23.08 -0.53 31.62
CA ALA A 76 22.80 -1.90 31.17
C ALA A 76 24.10 -2.53 30.65
N SER A 77 24.59 -3.61 31.28
CA SER A 77 25.77 -4.36 30.82
C SER A 77 25.75 -4.52 29.30
N SER A 78 26.86 -4.25 28.60
CA SER A 78 26.99 -4.38 27.14
C SER A 78 26.37 -5.70 26.64
N ASP A 79 26.59 -6.77 27.39
CA ASP A 79 26.06 -8.11 27.14
C ASP A 79 24.51 -8.16 27.08
N SER A 80 23.82 -7.36 27.90
CA SER A 80 22.34 -7.27 27.90
C SER A 80 21.81 -6.55 26.67
N ILE A 81 22.55 -5.58 26.13
CA ILE A 81 22.17 -4.86 24.91
C ILE A 81 22.44 -5.74 23.70
N GLU A 82 23.60 -6.39 23.65
CA GLU A 82 23.99 -7.31 22.57
C GLU A 82 23.02 -8.49 22.45
N THR A 83 22.64 -9.11 23.57
CA THR A 83 21.66 -10.21 23.57
C THR A 83 20.28 -9.77 23.10
N LYS A 84 19.80 -8.59 23.50
CA LYS A 84 18.53 -8.03 23.00
C LYS A 84 18.58 -7.74 21.51
N LEU A 85 19.70 -7.17 21.03
CA LEU A 85 19.88 -6.87 19.62
C LEU A 85 19.93 -8.15 18.77
N LEU A 86 20.65 -9.18 19.24
CA LEU A 86 20.69 -10.49 18.59
C LEU A 86 19.30 -11.13 18.51
N ALA A 87 18.52 -11.09 19.60
CA ALA A 87 17.16 -11.60 19.61
C ALA A 87 16.25 -10.87 18.60
N GLN A 88 16.38 -9.54 18.51
CA GLN A 88 15.64 -8.75 17.53
C GLN A 88 16.05 -9.07 16.08
N LEU A 89 17.34 -9.30 15.83
CA LEU A 89 17.83 -9.71 14.51
C LEU A 89 17.26 -11.07 14.11
N GLN A 90 17.31 -12.06 15.01
CA GLN A 90 16.73 -13.39 14.76
C GLN A 90 15.23 -13.31 14.47
N GLN A 91 14.49 -12.48 15.21
CA GLN A 91 13.07 -12.26 14.95
C GLN A 91 12.82 -11.63 13.57
N LYS A 92 13.65 -10.66 13.17
CA LYS A 92 13.58 -10.02 11.85
C LYS A 92 13.90 -11.01 10.73
N ASP A 93 14.89 -11.88 10.90
CA ASP A 93 15.23 -12.91 9.92
C ASP A 93 14.08 -13.90 9.70
N VAL A 94 13.45 -14.37 10.78
CA VAL A 94 12.25 -15.22 10.69
C VAL A 94 11.12 -14.52 9.95
N GLN A 95 10.91 -13.23 10.19
CA GLN A 95 9.90 -12.46 9.46
C GLN A 95 10.24 -12.32 7.97
N ILE A 96 11.52 -12.14 7.62
CA ILE A 96 11.99 -12.11 6.24
C ILE A 96 11.70 -13.44 5.55
N ASP A 97 12.02 -14.57 6.20
CA ASP A 97 11.77 -15.91 5.65
C ASP A 97 10.27 -16.15 5.40
N GLN A 98 9.41 -15.71 6.32
CA GLN A 98 7.95 -15.79 6.16
C GLN A 98 7.47 -14.97 4.95
N LEU A 99 7.98 -13.74 4.79
CA LEU A 99 7.62 -12.89 3.66
C LEU A 99 8.11 -13.45 2.33
N GLN A 100 9.33 -14.01 2.28
CA GLN A 100 9.86 -14.67 1.09
C GLN A 100 9.03 -15.90 0.70
N SER A 101 8.62 -16.71 1.68
CA SER A 101 7.73 -17.86 1.46
C SER A 101 6.38 -17.42 0.89
N LEU A 102 5.77 -16.37 1.46
CA LEU A 102 4.52 -15.81 0.96
C LEU A 102 4.65 -15.27 -0.48
N LEU A 103 5.77 -14.61 -0.80
CA LEU A 103 6.05 -14.11 -2.15
C LEU A 103 6.18 -15.27 -3.14
N ALA A 104 6.88 -16.35 -2.77
CA ALA A 104 7.01 -17.54 -3.60
C ALA A 104 5.64 -18.20 -3.86
N GLN A 105 4.75 -18.25 -2.86
CA GLN A 105 3.39 -18.75 -3.03
C GLN A 105 2.57 -17.87 -3.98
N GLN A 106 2.65 -16.55 -3.87
CA GLN A 106 1.96 -15.62 -4.76
C GLN A 106 2.46 -15.75 -6.21
N GLN A 107 3.77 -15.88 -6.42
CA GLN A 107 4.33 -16.10 -7.76
C GLN A 107 3.80 -17.39 -8.38
N LYS A 108 3.75 -18.49 -7.60
CA LYS A 108 3.20 -19.76 -8.07
C LYS A 108 1.72 -19.63 -8.47
N LEU A 109 0.91 -18.92 -7.68
CA LEU A 109 -0.50 -18.68 -8.00
C LEU A 109 -0.66 -17.85 -9.27
N LEU A 110 0.19 -16.83 -9.46
CA LEU A 110 0.20 -16.01 -10.66
C LEU A 110 0.55 -16.85 -11.90
N ASP A 111 1.56 -17.70 -11.82
CA ASP A 111 1.96 -18.58 -12.91
C ASP A 111 0.82 -19.56 -13.28
N GLN A 112 0.14 -20.13 -12.28
CA GLN A 112 -1.03 -20.98 -12.49
C GLN A 112 -2.17 -20.21 -13.18
N GLN A 113 -2.45 -18.99 -12.75
CA GLN A 113 -3.48 -18.15 -13.37
C GLN A 113 -3.14 -17.82 -14.83
N GLN A 114 -1.88 -17.52 -15.14
CA GLN A 114 -1.43 -17.27 -16.50
C GLN A 114 -1.60 -18.51 -17.39
N GLN A 115 -1.22 -19.69 -16.91
CA GLN A 115 -1.40 -20.94 -17.65
C GLN A 115 -2.87 -21.25 -17.95
N LEU A 116 -3.75 -21.12 -16.95
CA LEU A 116 -5.18 -21.32 -17.12
C LEU A 116 -5.79 -20.31 -18.10
N THR A 117 -5.36 -19.05 -18.02
CA THR A 117 -5.81 -17.99 -18.95
C THR A 117 -5.42 -18.31 -20.39
N LEU A 118 -4.19 -18.76 -20.62
CA LEU A 118 -3.74 -19.18 -21.95
C LEU A 118 -4.51 -20.39 -22.47
N GLN A 119 -4.80 -21.37 -21.61
CA GLN A 119 -5.59 -22.54 -21.98
C GLN A 119 -7.03 -22.16 -22.33
N ALA A 120 -7.68 -21.33 -21.52
CA ALA A 120 -9.03 -20.83 -21.77
C ALA A 120 -9.10 -20.04 -23.09
N ASN A 121 -8.13 -19.16 -23.34
CA ASN A 121 -8.04 -18.40 -24.60
C ASN A 121 -7.89 -19.31 -25.82
N LYS A 122 -7.10 -20.40 -25.72
CA LYS A 122 -6.99 -21.40 -26.79
C LYS A 122 -8.33 -22.09 -27.06
N GLN A 123 -9.06 -22.48 -26.02
CA GLN A 123 -10.38 -23.11 -26.17
C GLN A 123 -11.41 -22.16 -26.80
N ILE A 124 -11.42 -20.89 -26.39
CA ILE A 124 -12.29 -19.85 -26.98
C ILE A 124 -12.00 -19.70 -28.48
N LEU A 125 -10.72 -19.68 -28.89
CA LEU A 125 -10.37 -19.59 -30.32
C LEU A 125 -10.86 -20.79 -31.13
N LEU A 126 -10.77 -22.00 -30.59
CA LEU A 126 -11.26 -23.22 -31.26
C LEU A 126 -12.77 -23.19 -31.43
N LEU A 127 -13.50 -22.86 -30.36
CA LEU A 127 -14.97 -22.78 -30.38
C LEU A 127 -15.47 -21.66 -31.32
N THR A 128 -14.90 -20.47 -31.22
CA THR A 128 -15.27 -19.35 -32.10
C THR A 128 -14.92 -19.61 -33.57
N SER A 129 -13.87 -20.39 -33.85
CA SER A 129 -13.58 -20.82 -35.23
C SER A 129 -14.63 -21.82 -35.70
N GLN A 130 -14.98 -22.81 -34.88
CA GLN A 130 -16.01 -23.80 -35.19
C GLN A 130 -17.39 -23.16 -35.44
N GLU A 131 -17.80 -22.20 -34.62
CA GLU A 131 -19.04 -21.44 -34.80
C GLU A 131 -19.05 -20.72 -36.17
N ARG A 132 -17.96 -20.04 -36.55
CA ARG A 132 -17.86 -19.38 -37.86
C ARG A 132 -17.97 -20.36 -39.02
N PHE A 133 -17.34 -21.53 -38.94
CA PHE A 133 -17.49 -22.57 -39.96
C PHE A 133 -18.93 -23.11 -40.04
N SER A 134 -19.64 -23.21 -38.91
CA SER A 134 -21.04 -23.66 -38.90
C SER A 134 -22.03 -22.62 -39.42
N ASP A 135 -21.78 -21.33 -39.20
CA ASP A 135 -22.63 -20.24 -39.70
C ASP A 135 -22.54 -20.09 -41.22
N ASP A 136 -21.37 -20.31 -41.81
CA ASP A 136 -21.19 -20.26 -43.27
C ASP A 136 -21.91 -21.43 -43.97
N LEU A 137 -21.85 -22.65 -43.42
CA LEU A 137 -22.58 -23.81 -43.96
C LEU A 137 -24.12 -23.64 -43.85
N ASN A 138 -24.60 -23.02 -42.78
CA ASN A 138 -26.04 -22.77 -42.59
C ASN A 138 -26.58 -21.65 -43.50
N LYS A 139 -25.76 -20.67 -43.90
CA LYS A 139 -26.17 -19.64 -44.88
C LYS A 139 -26.24 -20.19 -46.30
N GLU A 140 -25.39 -21.16 -46.64
CA GLU A 140 -25.38 -21.77 -47.97
C GLU A 140 -26.54 -22.77 -48.15
N SER A 141 -26.90 -23.51 -47.09
CA SER A 141 -27.99 -24.49 -47.10
C SER A 141 -29.42 -23.88 -47.12
N ASN A 142 -29.60 -22.67 -46.55
CA ASN A 142 -30.92 -22.03 -46.46
C ASN A 142 -31.41 -21.34 -47.75
N ASN A 143 -30.62 -21.33 -48.83
CA ASN A 143 -31.03 -20.72 -50.10
C ASN A 143 -31.82 -21.65 -51.03
N ASN A 144 -31.92 -22.95 -50.71
CA ASN A 144 -32.46 -23.96 -51.64
C ASN A 144 -33.85 -24.51 -51.29
N THR A 145 -34.55 -23.99 -50.27
CA THR A 145 -35.84 -24.56 -49.86
C THR A 145 -36.90 -23.50 -49.60
N LYS A 146 -37.25 -22.75 -50.66
CA LYS A 146 -38.52 -22.02 -50.69
C LYS A 146 -39.58 -22.85 -51.41
N LYS A 147 -40.67 -23.06 -50.68
CA LYS A 147 -42.03 -23.49 -51.07
C LYS A 147 -42.36 -24.95 -50.75
N ILE A 148 -43.07 -25.15 -49.63
CA ILE A 148 -44.35 -25.87 -49.55
C ILE A 148 -45.12 -25.29 -48.33
N LYS A 149 -46.38 -24.91 -48.56
CA LYS A 149 -47.38 -24.44 -47.57
C LYS A 149 -48.51 -25.48 -47.51
N THR A 150 -48.99 -25.87 -46.31
CA THR A 150 -50.40 -26.28 -46.04
C THR A 150 -50.67 -26.50 -44.52
N PRO A 151 -51.93 -26.63 -44.01
CA PRO A 151 -52.49 -25.73 -42.98
C PRO A 151 -53.05 -26.42 -41.69
N GLN A 152 -53.62 -25.59 -40.79
CA GLN A 152 -54.23 -25.90 -39.48
C GLN A 152 -55.41 -26.89 -39.46
N SER A 153 -55.58 -27.59 -38.33
CA SER A 153 -56.83 -28.18 -37.77
C SER A 153 -56.51 -28.72 -36.36
N GLY A 154 -57.24 -28.57 -35.25
CA GLY A 154 -58.51 -27.97 -34.86
C GLY A 154 -58.89 -28.55 -33.46
N TYR A 155 -59.36 -27.69 -32.53
CA TYR A 155 -60.27 -27.92 -31.37
C TYR A 155 -60.02 -29.06 -30.35
N GLU A 156 -60.36 -29.01 -29.05
CA GLU A 156 -60.54 -27.98 -28.00
C GLU A 156 -60.75 -28.76 -26.65
N SER A 157 -60.56 -28.08 -25.50
CA SER A 157 -60.52 -28.55 -24.09
C SER A 157 -61.87 -29.04 -23.49
N PRO A 158 -61.95 -29.51 -22.20
CA PRO A 158 -62.10 -28.61 -21.01
C PRO A 158 -61.51 -29.21 -19.69
N SER A 159 -61.20 -28.48 -18.61
CA SER A 159 -62.17 -27.89 -17.67
C SER A 159 -61.45 -27.22 -16.49
N GLU A 160 -62.12 -26.21 -15.93
CA GLU A 160 -61.74 -25.18 -14.97
C GLU A 160 -61.51 -25.66 -13.52
N HIS A 161 -60.71 -24.91 -12.73
CA HIS A 161 -61.16 -24.32 -11.45
C HIS A 161 -60.15 -23.33 -10.82
N LYS A 162 -60.71 -22.28 -10.22
CA LYS A 162 -60.06 -21.06 -9.69
C LYS A 162 -59.31 -21.31 -8.37
N GLY A 163 -58.23 -20.55 -8.16
CA GLY A 163 -57.63 -20.31 -6.85
C GLY A 163 -56.69 -19.10 -6.90
N ASN A 164 -57.06 -18.01 -6.22
CA ASN A 164 -56.28 -16.78 -6.11
C ASN A 164 -55.09 -16.97 -5.17
N PHE A 165 -53.85 -16.72 -5.59
CA PHE A 165 -52.75 -16.31 -4.70
C PHE A 165 -51.80 -15.36 -5.44
N ALA A 166 -51.58 -14.19 -4.86
CA ALA A 166 -50.70 -13.14 -5.36
C ALA A 166 -49.22 -13.57 -5.40
N PRO A 167 -48.40 -13.01 -6.30
CA PRO A 167 -47.00 -12.82 -6.01
C PRO A 167 -46.79 -11.36 -5.57
N GLU A 168 -46.76 -11.13 -4.26
CA GLU A 168 -45.92 -10.08 -3.71
C GLU A 168 -44.47 -10.44 -4.04
N ASN A 169 -43.90 -9.76 -5.05
CA ASN A 169 -42.50 -9.40 -5.16
C ASN A 169 -42.30 -8.70 -6.51
N GLU A 170 -42.74 -7.43 -6.58
CA GLU A 170 -42.13 -6.48 -7.51
C GLU A 170 -40.65 -6.35 -7.10
N VAL A 171 -39.78 -7.12 -7.75
CA VAL A 171 -38.36 -6.82 -7.76
C VAL A 171 -38.21 -5.55 -8.59
N VAL A 172 -38.27 -4.42 -7.88
CA VAL A 172 -37.82 -3.11 -8.36
C VAL A 172 -36.45 -3.31 -9.00
N ARG A 173 -36.39 -3.22 -10.33
CA ARG A 173 -35.11 -3.17 -11.04
C ARG A 173 -34.36 -1.94 -10.54
N PRO A 174 -33.15 -2.09 -9.95
CA PRO A 174 -32.31 -0.93 -9.74
C PRO A 174 -32.01 -0.35 -11.12
N LYS A 175 -32.30 0.93 -11.32
CA LYS A 175 -31.80 1.70 -12.46
C LYS A 175 -30.31 1.43 -12.54
N GLN A 176 -29.84 0.90 -13.67
CA GLN A 176 -28.42 0.71 -13.95
C GLN A 176 -27.73 2.08 -13.93
N GLU A 177 -27.24 2.47 -12.76
CA GLU A 177 -26.25 3.51 -12.63
C GLU A 177 -24.97 2.98 -13.27
N ARG A 178 -24.58 3.59 -14.39
CA ARG A 178 -23.43 3.17 -15.19
C ARG A 178 -22.17 3.28 -14.32
N GLN A 179 -21.77 2.17 -13.72
CA GLN A 179 -20.52 2.03 -12.99
C GLN A 179 -19.37 2.39 -13.94
N LYS A 180 -18.74 3.55 -13.73
CA LYS A 180 -17.58 3.97 -14.51
C LYS A 180 -16.45 2.99 -14.22
N LYS A 181 -15.97 2.33 -15.27
CA LYS A 181 -14.85 1.38 -15.17
C LYS A 181 -13.62 2.13 -14.66
N TRP A 182 -13.00 1.62 -13.60
CA TRP A 182 -11.78 2.11 -12.93
C TRP A 182 -10.67 2.60 -13.86
N TRP A 183 -10.52 2.02 -15.05
CA TRP A 183 -9.55 2.43 -16.06
C TRP A 183 -9.73 3.86 -16.61
N HIS A 184 -10.87 4.51 -16.38
CA HIS A 184 -11.10 5.90 -16.80
C HIS A 184 -10.35 6.94 -15.96
N PHE A 185 -9.82 6.58 -14.79
CA PHE A 185 -9.09 7.51 -13.92
C PHE A 185 -7.62 7.72 -14.32
N PHE A 186 -7.06 6.85 -15.18
CA PHE A 186 -5.65 6.91 -15.59
C PHE A 186 -5.42 7.54 -16.96
N ARG A 187 -6.44 8.16 -17.54
CA ARG A 187 -6.30 8.90 -18.79
C ARG A 187 -6.38 10.39 -18.45
N GLU A 188 -5.22 10.98 -18.20
CA GLU A 188 -5.07 12.44 -18.10
C GLU A 188 -5.36 13.09 -19.48
N PRO A 189 -5.88 14.34 -19.49
CA PRO A 189 -6.34 15.05 -20.68
C PRO A 189 -5.22 15.55 -21.60
#